data_AF-A0A0F5PMJ8-F1
#
_entry.id   AF-A0A0F5PMJ8-F1
#
_cell.length_a   1.000
_cell.length_b   1.000
_cell.length_c   1.000
_cell.angle_alpha   90.00
_cell.angle_beta   90.00
_cell.angle_gamma   90.00
#
_symmetry.space_group_name_H-M   'P 1'
#
loop_
_entity.id
_entity.type
_entity.pdbx_description
1 polymer ?
#
loop_
_entity_poly.entity_id
_entity_poly.type
_entity_poly.pdbx_seq_one_letter_code
_entity_poly.pdbx_strand_id
1 'polypeptide(L)'
;MDYNYYKLILLVTGNSSSTNKFLKKLAEEKNFHYVNLNLALSEKLIQIPFERRWLFVNGMLDEILRKNEHEVLVVDNTEILFEKHLKLEPIGTLKNISRYKKMIASVRGVLKDDCLVYARPGEEEYRTYRIKELEFNVLKHEEG
;
A
#
# COMPACT_ATOMS: atom_id res chain seq x y z
N MET A 1 -1.75 -20.92 17.58
CA MET A 1 -1.56 -21.29 16.16
C MET A 1 -1.06 -20.05 15.46
N ASP A 2 0.25 -19.80 15.53
CA ASP A 2 0.86 -18.64 14.91
C ASP A 2 1.25 -18.96 13.48
N TYR A 3 0.47 -18.54 12.51
CA TYR A 3 0.96 -18.29 11.16
C TYR A 3 0.21 -17.09 10.58
N ASN A 4 0.90 -15.95 10.58
CA ASN A 4 0.44 -14.70 10.01
C ASN A 4 0.12 -14.92 8.52
N TYR A 5 -1.15 -15.23 8.20
CA TYR A 5 -1.61 -15.59 6.85
C TYR A 5 -1.32 -14.48 5.83
N TYR A 6 -1.20 -13.25 6.32
CA TYR A 6 -0.83 -12.07 5.58
C TYR A 6 0.62 -11.69 5.87
N LYS A 7 1.45 -11.62 4.84
CA LYS A 7 2.87 -11.23 4.94
C LYS A 7 3.02 -9.72 4.70
N LEU A 8 2.21 -8.94 5.41
CA LEU A 8 2.12 -7.49 5.29
C LEU A 8 2.50 -6.81 6.61
N ILE A 9 3.38 -5.82 6.52
CA ILE A 9 3.54 -4.77 7.52
C ILE A 9 3.04 -3.47 6.89
N LEU A 10 2.03 -2.85 7.49
CA LEU A 10 1.48 -1.58 7.03
C LEU A 10 2.05 -0.44 7.89
N LEU A 11 2.86 0.42 7.27
CA LEU A 11 3.38 1.62 7.90
C LEU A 11 2.43 2.79 7.64
N VAL A 12 1.81 3.29 8.70
CA VAL A 12 0.93 4.45 8.64
C VAL A 12 1.74 5.71 8.94
N THR A 13 1.65 6.69 8.03
CA THR A 13 2.43 7.92 8.12
C THR A 13 1.60 9.19 7.90
N GLY A 14 1.91 10.23 8.65
CA GLY A 14 1.43 11.59 8.42
C GLY A 14 2.41 12.48 7.64
N ASN A 15 3.69 12.10 7.51
CA ASN A 15 4.73 12.87 6.81
C ASN A 15 5.38 12.04 5.69
N SER A 16 5.12 12.43 4.46
CA SER A 16 5.59 11.71 3.27
C SER A 16 7.10 11.79 3.06
N SER A 17 7.75 12.89 3.44
CA SER A 17 9.15 13.13 3.09
C SER A 17 10.14 12.28 3.89
N SER A 18 9.91 12.15 5.21
CA SER A 18 10.72 11.32 6.11
C SER A 18 10.49 9.83 5.86
N THR A 19 9.21 9.44 5.66
CA THR A 19 8.82 8.05 5.41
C THR A 19 9.45 7.52 4.12
N ASN A 20 9.39 8.29 3.03
CA ASN A 20 9.98 7.86 1.76
C ASN A 20 11.50 7.65 1.90
N LYS A 21 12.21 8.54 2.62
CA LYS A 21 13.65 8.40 2.88
C LYS A 21 13.95 7.17 3.72
N PHE A 22 13.19 6.95 4.80
CA PHE A 22 13.33 5.80 5.67
C PHE A 22 13.11 4.49 4.91
N LEU A 23 12.04 4.38 4.11
CA LEU A 23 11.70 3.18 3.36
C LEU A 23 12.70 2.88 2.24
N LYS A 24 13.21 3.90 1.55
CA LYS A 24 14.32 3.73 0.58
C LYS A 24 15.57 3.21 1.26
N LYS A 25 15.99 3.85 2.37
CA LYS A 25 17.15 3.42 3.14
C LYS A 25 17.00 1.99 3.67
N LEU A 26 15.81 1.65 4.20
CA LEU A 26 15.49 0.29 4.65
C LEU A 26 15.62 -0.72 3.51
N ALA A 27 15.10 -0.38 2.32
CA ALA A 27 15.19 -1.24 1.15
C ALA A 27 16.65 -1.46 0.74
N GLU A 28 17.47 -0.41 0.72
CA GLU A 28 18.90 -0.48 0.43
C GLU A 28 19.65 -1.34 1.47
N GLU A 29 19.47 -1.07 2.76
CA GLU A 29 20.16 -1.78 3.86
C GLU A 29 19.79 -3.27 3.95
N LYS A 30 18.55 -3.63 3.59
CA LYS A 30 18.05 -5.00 3.63
C LYS A 30 18.06 -5.70 2.28
N ASN A 31 18.53 -5.03 1.23
CA ASN A 31 18.48 -5.51 -0.15
C ASN A 31 17.06 -5.95 -0.58
N PHE A 32 16.05 -5.18 -0.16
CA PHE A 32 14.67 -5.36 -0.59
C PHE A 32 14.39 -4.50 -1.83
N HIS A 33 13.42 -4.92 -2.63
CA HIS A 33 13.05 -4.15 -3.81
C HIS A 33 12.07 -3.03 -3.45
N TYR A 34 12.49 -1.78 -3.66
CA TYR A 34 11.66 -0.61 -3.46
C TYR A 34 10.76 -0.35 -4.66
N VAL A 35 9.46 -0.22 -4.43
CA VAL A 35 8.44 0.06 -5.44
C VAL A 35 7.74 1.36 -5.07
N ASN A 36 7.89 2.39 -5.92
CA ASN A 36 6.99 3.54 -5.90
C ASN A 36 5.72 3.18 -6.67
N LEU A 37 4.65 2.87 -5.96
CA LEU A 37 3.44 2.30 -6.56
C LEU A 37 2.69 3.32 -7.42
N ASN A 38 2.59 4.58 -6.97
CA ASN A 38 2.01 5.66 -7.77
C ASN A 38 2.69 5.75 -9.14
N LEU A 39 4.03 5.74 -9.19
CA LEU A 39 4.77 5.82 -10.45
C LEU A 39 4.55 4.57 -11.30
N ALA A 40 4.86 3.39 -10.75
CA ALA A 40 4.82 2.13 -11.50
C ALA A 40 3.42 1.82 -12.06
N LEU A 41 2.36 2.13 -11.29
CA LEU A 41 0.99 1.91 -11.74
C LEU A 41 0.55 2.99 -12.73
N SER A 42 0.89 4.26 -12.51
CA SER A 42 0.56 5.34 -13.46
C SER A 42 1.15 5.11 -14.85
N GLU A 43 2.41 4.64 -14.91
CA GLU A 43 3.07 4.31 -16.17
C GLU A 43 2.35 3.20 -16.94
N LYS A 44 1.82 2.18 -16.26
CA LYS A 44 1.01 1.14 -16.91
C LYS A 44 -0.37 1.63 -17.33
N LEU A 45 -0.98 2.52 -16.54
CA LEU A 45 -2.32 3.06 -16.80
C LEU A 45 -2.36 4.11 -17.91
N ILE A 46 -1.21 4.64 -18.35
CA ILE A 46 -1.16 5.72 -19.35
C ILE A 46 -1.80 5.31 -20.70
N GLN A 47 -1.72 4.03 -21.05
CA GLN A 47 -2.26 3.49 -22.30
C GLN A 47 -3.74 3.07 -22.18
N ILE A 48 -4.32 3.13 -20.98
CA ILE A 48 -5.69 2.69 -20.72
C ILE A 48 -6.61 3.91 -20.55
N PRO A 49 -7.69 4.00 -21.35
CA PRO A 49 -8.71 5.04 -21.16
C PRO A 49 -9.22 5.05 -19.72
N PHE A 50 -9.38 6.24 -19.15
CA PHE A 50 -9.66 6.46 -17.73
C PHE A 50 -10.85 5.62 -17.23
N GLU A 51 -11.93 5.59 -18.01
CA GLU A 51 -13.17 4.87 -17.72
C GLU A 51 -13.04 3.34 -17.76
N ARG A 52 -11.94 2.82 -18.31
CA ARG A 52 -11.64 1.38 -18.43
C ARG A 52 -10.54 0.91 -17.48
N ARG A 53 -9.83 1.82 -16.79
CA ARG A 53 -8.68 1.47 -15.92
C ARG A 53 -9.01 0.42 -14.86
N TRP A 54 -10.19 0.51 -14.25
CA TRP A 54 -10.66 -0.46 -13.25
C TRP A 54 -10.73 -1.92 -13.75
N LEU A 55 -10.87 -2.13 -15.06
CA LEU A 55 -10.90 -3.48 -15.66
C LEU A 55 -9.51 -4.14 -15.63
N PHE A 56 -8.45 -3.35 -15.70
CA PHE A 56 -7.08 -3.84 -15.90
C PHE A 56 -6.18 -3.66 -14.67
N VAL A 57 -6.55 -2.77 -13.75
CA VAL A 57 -5.72 -2.38 -12.60
C VAL A 57 -5.27 -3.57 -11.75
N ASN A 58 -6.14 -4.56 -11.51
CA ASN A 58 -5.77 -5.76 -10.74
C ASN A 58 -4.68 -6.59 -11.43
N GLY A 59 -4.73 -6.71 -12.77
CA GLY A 59 -3.69 -7.40 -13.54
C GLY A 59 -2.35 -6.65 -13.50
N MET A 60 -2.40 -5.32 -13.57
CA MET A 60 -1.20 -4.48 -13.45
C MET A 60 -0.56 -4.57 -12.06
N LEU A 61 -1.37 -4.57 -11.01
CA LEU A 61 -0.89 -4.76 -9.63
C LEU A 61 -0.31 -6.15 -9.42
N ASP A 62 -0.89 -7.18 -10.03
CA ASP A 62 -0.35 -8.54 -10.01
C ASP A 62 1.03 -8.58 -10.67
N GLU A 63 1.25 -7.89 -11.78
CA GLU A 63 2.56 -7.77 -12.42
C GLU A 63 3.57 -6.98 -11.58
N ILE A 64 3.19 -5.81 -11.08
CA ILE A 64 4.08 -4.91 -10.32
C ILE A 64 4.51 -5.55 -9.00
N LEU A 65 3.57 -6.18 -8.29
CA LEU A 65 3.75 -6.61 -6.90
C LEU A 65 3.82 -8.13 -6.77
N ARG A 66 2.79 -8.87 -7.20
CA ARG A 66 2.72 -10.32 -6.94
C ARG A 66 3.77 -11.11 -7.72
N LYS A 67 3.90 -10.84 -9.01
CA LYS A 67 4.82 -11.51 -9.95
C LYS A 67 6.22 -10.89 -9.97
N ASN A 68 6.47 -9.85 -9.19
CA ASN A 68 7.80 -9.29 -9.02
C ASN A 68 8.77 -10.43 -8.64
N GLU A 69 9.99 -10.43 -9.15
CA GLU A 69 10.94 -11.52 -8.89
C GLU A 69 11.55 -11.47 -7.49
N HIS A 70 11.63 -10.28 -6.87
CA HIS A 70 12.25 -10.09 -5.58
C HIS A 70 11.40 -10.65 -4.43
N GLU A 71 11.99 -11.35 -3.47
CA GLU A 71 11.23 -12.03 -2.41
C GLU A 71 10.43 -11.05 -1.52
N VAL A 72 11.02 -9.91 -1.17
CA VAL A 72 10.47 -8.90 -0.28
C VAL A 72 10.39 -7.55 -0.97
N LEU A 73 9.21 -6.92 -0.89
CA LEU A 73 8.96 -5.60 -1.45
C LEU A 73 8.80 -4.54 -0.37
N VAL A 74 9.34 -3.35 -0.62
CA VAL A 74 8.98 -2.12 0.08
C VAL A 74 8.10 -1.32 -0.86
N VAL A 75 6.79 -1.30 -0.60
CA VAL A 75 5.77 -0.68 -1.45
C VAL A 75 5.40 0.68 -0.86
N ASP A 76 5.91 1.73 -1.47
CA ASP A 76 5.73 3.11 -1.02
C ASP A 76 4.83 3.89 -1.99
N ASN A 77 4.34 5.05 -1.56
CA ASN A 77 3.48 5.93 -2.34
C ASN A 77 2.28 5.16 -2.92
N THR A 78 1.39 4.71 -2.05
CA THR A 78 0.27 3.81 -2.39
C THR A 78 -1.06 4.52 -2.64
N GLU A 79 -1.05 5.85 -2.72
CA GLU A 79 -2.28 6.66 -2.70
C GLU A 79 -3.12 6.47 -3.96
N ILE A 80 -2.49 6.11 -5.08
CA ILE A 80 -3.19 5.71 -6.30
C ILE A 80 -4.20 4.60 -6.06
N LEU A 81 -3.99 3.73 -5.07
CA LEU A 81 -4.95 2.66 -4.74
C LEU A 81 -6.30 3.21 -4.23
N PHE A 82 -6.31 4.42 -3.68
CA PHE A 82 -7.49 5.08 -3.12
C PHE A 82 -8.31 5.83 -4.17
N GLU A 83 -7.79 5.95 -5.39
CA GLU A 83 -8.49 6.63 -6.48
C GLU A 83 -9.76 5.88 -6.87
N LYS A 84 -10.91 6.52 -6.66
CA LYS A 84 -12.24 5.91 -6.82
C LYS A 84 -12.45 5.28 -8.20
N HIS A 85 -11.91 5.88 -9.24
CA HIS A 85 -12.09 5.41 -10.61
C HIS A 85 -11.47 4.02 -10.86
N LEU A 86 -10.52 3.59 -10.04
CA LEU A 86 -9.91 2.26 -10.10
C LEU A 86 -10.76 1.18 -9.43
N LYS A 87 -11.77 1.56 -8.63
CA LYS A 87 -12.70 0.66 -7.93
C LYS A 87 -12.00 -0.41 -7.08
N LEU A 88 -10.88 -0.03 -6.46
CA LEU A 88 -10.13 -0.91 -5.57
C LEU A 88 -10.64 -0.81 -4.14
N GLU A 89 -10.46 -1.90 -3.39
CA GLU A 89 -10.41 -1.84 -1.93
C GLU A 89 -8.93 -1.72 -1.54
N PRO A 90 -8.42 -0.52 -1.20
CA PRO A 90 -6.98 -0.25 -1.17
C PRO A 90 -6.20 -1.15 -0.21
N ILE A 91 -6.70 -1.28 1.02
CA ILE A 91 -6.01 -2.06 2.06
C ILE A 91 -6.21 -3.55 1.82
N GLY A 92 -7.40 -3.97 1.39
CA GLY A 92 -7.68 -5.35 0.99
C GLY A 92 -6.87 -5.79 -0.22
N THR A 93 -6.56 -4.89 -1.14
CA THR A 93 -5.69 -5.16 -2.30
C THR A 93 -4.29 -5.51 -1.82
N LEU A 94 -3.69 -4.68 -0.97
CA LEU A 94 -2.39 -4.98 -0.33
C LEU A 94 -2.45 -6.28 0.50
N LYS A 95 -3.49 -6.43 1.33
CA LYS A 95 -3.74 -7.62 2.16
C LYS A 95 -3.80 -8.88 1.30
N ASN A 96 -4.54 -8.88 0.19
CA ASN A 96 -4.70 -10.03 -0.68
C ASN A 96 -3.42 -10.40 -1.43
N ILE A 97 -2.67 -9.42 -1.93
CA ILE A 97 -1.37 -9.67 -2.57
C ILE A 97 -0.37 -10.23 -1.55
N SER A 98 -0.44 -9.76 -0.30
CA SER A 98 0.47 -10.18 0.78
C SER A 98 0.34 -11.64 1.21
N ARG A 99 -0.72 -12.34 0.80
CA ARG A 99 -0.84 -13.80 0.95
C ARG A 99 0.29 -14.53 0.21
N TYR A 100 0.71 -13.96 -0.91
CA TYR A 100 1.70 -14.55 -1.82
C TYR A 100 3.05 -13.83 -1.76
N LYS A 101 3.06 -12.53 -1.47
CA LYS A 101 4.25 -11.68 -1.49
C LYS A 101 4.57 -11.10 -0.12
N LYS A 102 5.82 -11.16 0.33
CA LYS A 102 6.24 -10.44 1.54
C LYS A 102 6.35 -8.95 1.21
N MET A 103 5.70 -8.08 1.97
CA MET A 103 5.82 -6.65 1.74
C MET A 103 5.72 -5.80 3.01
N ILE A 104 6.41 -4.67 2.96
CA ILE A 104 6.21 -3.52 3.83
C ILE A 104 5.54 -2.46 2.96
N ALA A 105 4.32 -2.05 3.29
CA ALA A 105 3.59 -1.04 2.53
C ALA A 105 3.41 0.24 3.34
N SER A 106 3.57 1.41 2.73
CA SER A 106 3.25 2.70 3.36
C SER A 106 1.84 3.14 2.98
N VAL A 107 1.11 3.74 3.93
CA VAL A 107 -0.16 4.43 3.66
C VAL A 107 -0.15 5.78 4.37
N ARG A 108 -0.49 6.84 3.62
CA ARG A 108 -0.68 8.18 4.17
C ARG A 108 -2.00 8.26 4.92
N GLY A 109 -1.94 8.27 6.23
CA GLY A 109 -3.13 8.24 7.08
C GLY A 109 -2.81 8.55 8.53
N VAL A 110 -3.85 8.54 9.35
CA VAL A 110 -3.73 8.79 10.79
C VAL A 110 -4.28 7.58 11.53
N LEU A 111 -3.55 7.13 12.54
CA LEU A 111 -4.09 6.20 13.52
C LEU A 111 -4.82 7.00 14.60
N LYS A 112 -6.13 6.77 14.72
CA LYS A 112 -7.00 7.40 15.72
C LYS A 112 -8.05 6.40 16.18
N ASP A 113 -8.23 6.28 17.50
CA ASP A 113 -9.27 5.44 18.12
C ASP A 113 -9.30 4.00 17.55
N ASP A 114 -8.13 3.32 17.54
CA ASP A 114 -7.93 1.97 16.97
C ASP A 114 -8.28 1.80 15.49
N CYS A 115 -8.37 2.92 14.77
CA CYS A 115 -8.65 2.95 13.35
C CYS A 115 -7.52 3.61 12.57
N LEU A 116 -7.17 3.02 11.41
CA LEU A 116 -6.50 3.73 10.34
C LEU A 116 -7.53 4.58 9.59
N VAL A 117 -7.31 5.89 9.57
CA VAL A 117 -8.13 6.85 8.82
C VAL A 117 -7.32 7.38 7.64
N TYR A 118 -7.87 7.23 6.44
CA TYR A 118 -7.34 7.83 5.20
C TYR A 118 -8.24 8.97 4.75
N ALA A 119 -7.64 10.07 4.31
CA ALA A 119 -8.31 11.32 3.93
C ALA A 119 -9.16 11.95 5.05
N ARG A 120 -9.67 13.17 4.84
CA ARG A 120 -10.49 13.88 5.84
C ARG A 120 -11.97 13.49 5.73
N PRO A 121 -12.74 13.50 6.84
CA PRO A 121 -14.18 13.32 6.76
C PRO A 121 -14.82 14.30 5.78
N GLY A 122 -15.64 13.79 4.86
CA GLY A 122 -16.29 14.57 3.81
C GLY A 122 -15.56 14.56 2.45
N GLU A 123 -14.32 14.07 2.40
CA GLU A 123 -13.61 13.83 1.14
C GLU A 123 -14.07 12.50 0.52
N GLU A 124 -14.10 12.43 -0.81
CA GLU A 124 -14.57 11.24 -1.56
C GLU A 124 -13.73 9.99 -1.28
N GLU A 125 -12.45 10.19 -1.01
CA GLU A 125 -11.48 9.14 -0.69
C GLU A 125 -11.48 8.77 0.81
N TYR A 126 -12.34 9.38 1.64
CA TYR A 126 -12.41 9.09 3.05
C TYR A 126 -12.66 7.60 3.31
N ARG A 127 -11.75 6.96 4.05
CA ARG A 127 -11.84 5.55 4.44
C ARG A 127 -11.41 5.39 5.89
N THR A 128 -11.98 4.40 6.57
CA THR A 128 -11.62 4.04 7.94
C THR A 128 -11.53 2.53 8.05
N TYR A 129 -10.46 2.04 8.66
CA TYR A 129 -10.19 0.61 8.84
C TYR A 129 -9.89 0.34 10.31
N ARG A 130 -10.65 -0.56 10.94
CA ARG A 130 -10.37 -1.00 12.31
C ARG A 130 -9.15 -1.90 12.31
N ILE A 131 -8.11 -1.52 13.06
CA ILE A 131 -6.80 -2.20 13.03
C ILE A 131 -6.95 -3.68 13.42
N LYS A 132 -7.79 -3.98 14.43
CA LYS A 132 -8.04 -5.36 14.88
C LYS A 132 -8.67 -6.27 13.82
N GLU A 133 -9.34 -5.71 12.82
CA GLU A 133 -10.01 -6.45 11.74
C GLU A 133 -9.08 -6.66 10.53
N LEU A 134 -7.91 -6.02 10.52
CA LEU A 134 -6.95 -6.12 9.43
C LEU A 134 -6.16 -7.44 9.46
N GLU A 135 -5.96 -8.04 10.64
CA GLU A 135 -5.27 -9.33 10.82
C GLU A 135 -3.82 -9.35 10.30
N PHE A 136 -3.18 -8.18 10.23
CA PHE A 136 -1.76 -8.02 9.93
C PHE A 136 -1.16 -6.87 10.75
N ASN A 137 0.16 -6.75 10.76
CA ASN A 137 0.85 -5.76 11.60
C ASN A 137 0.69 -4.36 11.02
N VAL A 138 0.17 -3.43 11.84
CA VAL A 138 0.08 -2.00 11.54
C VAL A 138 1.03 -1.26 12.47
N LEU A 139 1.95 -0.48 11.91
CA LEU A 139 2.92 0.31 12.64
C LEU A 139 2.70 1.78 12.35
N LYS A 140 2.84 2.63 13.36
CA LYS A 140 2.90 4.08 13.17
C LYS A 140 4.36 4.47 12.95
N HIS A 141 4.62 5.28 11.92
CA HIS A 141 5.90 5.99 11.83
C HIS A 141 5.78 7.30 12.60
N GLU A 142 6.45 7.39 13.74
CA GLU A 142 6.63 8.65 14.47
C GLU A 142 8.04 9.18 14.15
N GLU A 143 8.13 10.46 13.81
CA GLU A 143 9.43 11.12 13.66
C GLU A 143 10.08 11.25 15.04
N GLY A 144 11.34 10.83 15.13
CA GLY A 144 12.26 11.16 16.21
C GLY A 144 13.24 12.23 15.76
#